data_AF-A0A498S619-F1
#
_entry.id   AF-A0A498S619-F1
#
_cell.length_a   1.000
_cell.length_b   1.000
_cell.length_c   1.000
_cell.angle_alpha   90.00
_cell.angle_beta   90.00
_cell.angle_gamma   90.00
#
_symmetry.space_group_name_H-M   'P 1'
#
loop_
_entity.id
_entity.type
_entity.pdbx_description
1 polymer ?
#
loop_
_entity_poly.entity_id
_entity_poly.type
_entity_poly.pdbx_seq_one_letter_code
_entity_poly.pdbx_strand_id
1 'polypeptide(L)'
;MSTTEDDVGAKIFSAFESEGESNDSDRELQIAFDEGLLKTDKLNYVVEKKRPIINKKAEMEDKVEKLKKNLTWLETLDVTVNNDQIGEKVLNDDFEREIIFYKQAEKAVQVAVSRLREMGVKISRPSDYYAEMVKSDEHMQKIRQRMAEVEESKRKLEAIRRIREEKKFAAKVQKKVMERKQGEKKILVEAVKKHRKGVKSHLDAILNNAKRMQDVEIEVEGSQKGKMRGRNKKSRRVARDKKFGFGGQKKRSKKNDKNSFEEIVTPGSLARKLKGRHSGANMLKNDAKPRKKK
;
A
#
# COMPACT_ATOMS: atom_id res chain seq x y z
N MET A 1 66.09 -57.07 -30.40
CA MET A 1 67.47 -57.59 -30.51
C MET A 1 68.10 -57.49 -29.14
N SER A 2 68.70 -58.60 -28.72
CA SER A 2 69.69 -58.75 -27.64
C SER A 2 70.68 -57.56 -27.58
N THR A 3 71.25 -57.14 -26.45
CA THR A 3 71.99 -57.89 -25.42
C THR A 3 72.22 -57.03 -24.16
N THR A 4 72.39 -57.72 -23.04
CA THR A 4 73.09 -57.38 -21.79
C THR A 4 74.39 -56.56 -21.92
N GLU A 5 74.68 -55.71 -20.93
CA GLU A 5 75.96 -55.65 -20.18
C GLU A 5 75.91 -54.63 -19.02
N ASP A 6 76.24 -55.11 -17.82
CA ASP A 6 76.52 -54.40 -16.57
C ASP A 6 78.03 -54.01 -16.50
N ASP A 7 78.39 -52.85 -15.93
CA ASP A 7 79.64 -52.64 -15.15
C ASP A 7 79.58 -51.30 -14.38
N VAL A 8 79.32 -51.28 -13.06
CA VAL A 8 80.26 -51.28 -11.91
C VAL A 8 80.99 -49.95 -11.64
N GLY A 9 80.80 -49.46 -10.40
CA GLY A 9 81.91 -48.97 -9.57
C GLY A 9 82.20 -47.47 -9.61
N ALA A 10 81.48 -46.65 -8.85
CA ALA A 10 81.78 -46.31 -7.45
C ALA A 10 83.02 -45.41 -7.23
N LYS A 11 82.79 -44.19 -6.73
CA LYS A 11 83.59 -43.66 -5.62
C LYS A 11 82.84 -42.59 -4.82
N ILE A 12 82.81 -42.86 -3.53
CA ILE A 12 82.11 -42.18 -2.43
C ILE A 12 83.02 -41.10 -1.81
N PHE A 13 82.39 -40.17 -1.08
CA PHE A 13 82.87 -39.19 -0.06
C PHE A 13 82.75 -37.72 -0.54
N SER A 14 82.16 -36.77 0.19
CA SER A 14 81.74 -36.71 1.61
C SER A 14 80.87 -35.48 1.91
N ALA A 15 80.08 -35.55 2.99
CA ALA A 15 79.61 -34.50 3.93
C ALA A 15 78.09 -34.68 4.18
N PHE A 16 77.63 -35.34 5.25
CA PHE A 16 77.57 -34.88 6.66
C PHE A 16 76.79 -33.55 6.72
N GLU A 17 75.58 -33.45 7.29
CA GLU A 17 75.23 -33.73 8.69
C GLU A 17 73.72 -33.49 8.92
N SER A 18 73.12 -34.07 9.98
CA SER A 18 71.84 -33.66 10.64
C SER A 18 70.47 -34.11 10.06
N GLU A 19 70.03 -35.35 10.26
CA GLU A 19 68.62 -35.79 10.04
C GLU A 19 68.27 -36.98 10.98
N GLY A 20 68.16 -36.77 12.29
CA GLY A 20 68.01 -37.85 13.29
C GLY A 20 66.61 -38.06 13.89
N GLU A 21 65.71 -37.08 13.80
CA GLU A 21 64.35 -37.15 14.39
C GLU A 21 63.22 -36.87 13.37
N SER A 22 63.56 -36.69 12.08
CA SER A 22 62.61 -36.36 11.00
C SER A 22 61.97 -37.60 10.36
N ASN A 23 62.72 -38.71 10.28
CA ASN A 23 62.35 -39.87 9.46
C ASN A 23 61.10 -40.64 9.95
N ASP A 24 60.84 -40.66 11.26
CA ASP A 24 59.66 -41.35 11.78
C ASP A 24 58.37 -40.57 11.46
N SER A 25 58.42 -39.24 11.52
CA SER A 25 57.26 -38.40 11.21
C SER A 25 56.86 -38.43 9.73
N ASP A 26 57.83 -38.46 8.82
CA ASP A 26 57.56 -38.53 7.37
C ASP A 26 57.06 -39.92 6.96
N ARG A 27 57.60 -40.98 7.56
CA ARG A 27 57.13 -42.35 7.34
C ARG A 27 55.71 -42.57 7.86
N GLU A 28 55.36 -41.98 9.01
CA GLU A 28 53.99 -41.98 9.53
C GLU A 28 53.02 -41.21 8.62
N LEU A 29 53.44 -40.10 8.03
CA LEU A 29 52.64 -39.35 7.06
C LEU A 29 52.40 -40.14 5.77
N GLN A 30 53.43 -40.86 5.29
CA GLN A 30 53.33 -41.73 4.11
C GLN A 30 52.34 -42.87 4.35
N ILE A 31 52.38 -43.51 5.53
CA ILE A 31 51.45 -44.57 5.92
C ILE A 31 50.03 -44.03 6.06
N ALA A 32 49.83 -42.88 6.71
CA ALA A 32 48.52 -42.26 6.87
C ALA A 32 47.91 -41.78 5.53
N PHE A 33 48.76 -41.48 4.55
CA PHE A 33 48.38 -41.18 3.18
C PHE A 33 47.93 -42.44 2.43
N ASP A 34 48.72 -43.52 2.50
CA ASP A 34 48.39 -44.82 1.89
C ASP A 34 47.13 -45.45 2.49
N GLU A 35 46.91 -45.25 3.80
CA GLU A 35 45.69 -45.65 4.51
C GLU A 35 44.48 -44.73 4.24
N GLY A 36 44.68 -43.62 3.50
CA GLY A 36 43.62 -42.70 3.08
C GLY A 36 43.07 -41.81 4.21
N LEU A 37 43.77 -41.70 5.35
CA LEU A 37 43.42 -40.80 6.44
C LEU A 37 43.70 -39.33 6.08
N LEU A 38 44.71 -39.10 5.25
CA LEU A 38 45.08 -37.78 4.75
C LEU A 38 44.56 -37.57 3.32
N LYS A 39 43.86 -36.46 3.08
CA LYS A 39 43.42 -36.07 1.73
C LYS A 39 44.58 -35.43 0.95
N THR A 40 44.74 -35.83 -0.30
CA THR A 40 45.73 -35.30 -1.27
C THR A 40 45.43 -33.88 -1.72
N ASP A 41 44.14 -33.57 -1.91
CA ASP A 41 43.73 -32.40 -2.70
C ASP A 41 43.52 -31.14 -1.85
N LYS A 42 43.44 -31.27 -0.52
CA LYS A 42 43.10 -30.19 0.42
C LYS A 42 43.80 -30.35 1.76
N LEU A 43 44.03 -29.23 2.46
CA LEU A 43 44.56 -29.23 3.83
C LEU A 43 43.65 -30.04 4.78
N ASN A 44 44.22 -31.00 5.51
CA ASN A 44 43.51 -31.75 6.54
C ASN A 44 43.46 -30.94 7.83
N TYR A 45 42.32 -30.33 8.13
CA TYR A 45 42.07 -29.65 9.40
C TYR A 45 41.07 -30.47 10.23
N VAL A 46 41.29 -30.49 11.55
CA VAL A 46 40.42 -31.19 12.50
C VAL A 46 39.07 -30.46 12.55
N VAL A 47 38.07 -31.01 11.87
CA VAL A 47 36.69 -30.54 11.99
C VAL A 47 36.05 -31.21 13.19
N GLU A 48 35.61 -30.42 14.17
CA GLU A 48 34.79 -30.94 15.25
C GLU A 48 33.53 -31.60 14.68
N LYS A 49 33.35 -32.90 14.96
CA LYS A 49 32.16 -33.63 14.51
C LYS A 49 30.93 -32.96 15.14
N LYS A 50 30.00 -32.49 14.30
CA LYS A 50 28.71 -31.96 14.77
C LYS A 50 28.03 -33.02 15.62
N ARG A 51 27.60 -32.65 16.83
CA ARG A 51 26.90 -33.56 17.75
C ARG A 51 25.67 -34.16 17.04
N PRO A 52 25.40 -35.46 17.20
CA PRO A 52 24.22 -36.09 16.60
C PRO A 52 22.93 -35.46 17.17
N ILE A 53 21.88 -35.41 16.35
CA ILE A 53 20.56 -34.95 16.78
C ILE A 53 19.98 -36.00 17.74
N ILE A 54 19.87 -35.66 19.02
CA ILE A 54 19.30 -36.55 20.04
C ILE A 54 17.78 -36.42 20.00
N ASN A 55 17.08 -37.47 19.56
CA ASN A 55 15.62 -37.53 19.56
C ASN A 55 15.11 -38.61 20.53
N LYS A 56 14.73 -38.19 21.75
CA LYS A 56 14.24 -39.06 22.83
C LYS A 56 12.72 -39.25 22.74
N LYS A 57 12.24 -39.98 21.72
CA LYS A 57 10.81 -40.18 21.47
C LYS A 57 10.06 -40.84 22.64
N ALA A 58 10.61 -41.92 23.19
CA ALA A 58 10.00 -42.65 24.31
C ALA A 58 9.77 -41.76 25.54
N GLU A 59 10.78 -40.95 25.92
CA GLU A 59 10.66 -40.02 27.05
C GLU A 59 9.60 -38.92 26.81
N MET A 60 9.36 -38.55 25.55
CA MET A 60 8.33 -37.57 25.19
C MET A 60 6.93 -38.19 25.26
N GLU A 61 6.76 -39.42 24.80
CA GLU A 61 5.51 -40.17 24.89
C GLU A 61 5.11 -40.39 26.36
N ASP A 62 6.05 -40.85 27.21
CA ASP A 62 5.84 -41.01 28.65
C ASP A 62 5.38 -39.71 29.33
N LYS A 63 5.91 -38.56 28.90
CA LYS A 63 5.51 -37.25 29.42
C LYS A 63 4.14 -36.82 28.92
N VAL A 64 3.80 -37.10 27.66
CA VAL A 64 2.48 -36.80 27.09
C VAL A 64 1.42 -37.58 27.86
N GLU A 65 1.65 -38.86 28.16
CA GLU A 65 0.72 -39.67 28.96
C GLU A 65 0.52 -39.11 30.37
N LYS A 66 1.60 -38.68 31.03
CA LYS A 66 1.52 -38.05 32.37
C LYS A 66 0.74 -36.73 32.37
N LEU A 67 0.79 -35.97 31.27
CA LEU A 67 0.11 -34.68 31.15
C LEU A 67 -1.33 -34.79 30.62
N LYS A 68 -1.66 -35.91 29.96
CA LYS A 68 -2.97 -36.11 29.33
C LYS A 68 -4.06 -36.15 30.40
N LYS A 69 -5.03 -35.25 30.29
CA LYS A 69 -6.25 -35.23 31.11
C LYS A 69 -7.42 -35.74 30.29
N ASN A 70 -8.23 -36.63 30.86
CA ASN A 70 -9.46 -37.12 30.24
C ASN A 70 -10.62 -36.19 30.61
N LEU A 71 -10.67 -35.03 29.96
CA LEU A 71 -11.73 -34.02 30.13
C LEU A 71 -12.74 -34.13 29.00
N THR A 72 -13.96 -33.61 29.24
CA THR A 72 -14.93 -33.51 28.17
C THR A 72 -14.50 -32.44 27.18
N TRP A 73 -14.84 -32.60 25.90
CA TRP A 73 -14.43 -31.65 24.87
C TRP A 73 -14.96 -30.23 25.12
N LEU A 74 -16.06 -30.07 25.86
CA LEU A 74 -16.59 -28.76 26.24
C LEU A 74 -15.64 -27.96 27.15
N GLU A 75 -14.79 -28.64 27.92
CA GLU A 75 -13.82 -28.01 28.82
C GLU A 75 -12.52 -27.64 28.11
N THR A 76 -12.17 -28.33 27.02
CA THR A 76 -10.96 -28.07 26.24
C THR A 76 -11.20 -27.15 25.04
N LEU A 77 -12.35 -27.29 24.38
CA LEU A 77 -12.77 -26.57 23.16
C LEU A 77 -11.70 -26.55 22.06
N ASP A 78 -10.84 -27.55 22.03
CA ASP A 78 -9.72 -27.67 21.13
C ASP A 78 -10.15 -28.27 19.80
N VAL A 79 -9.75 -27.64 18.70
CA VAL A 79 -10.02 -28.14 17.34
C VAL A 79 -8.73 -28.17 16.56
N THR A 80 -8.41 -29.36 16.06
CA THR A 80 -7.27 -29.58 15.18
C THR A 80 -7.73 -29.56 13.73
N VAL A 81 -7.05 -28.77 12.91
CA VAL A 81 -7.29 -28.66 11.46
C VAL A 81 -5.96 -28.82 10.74
N ASN A 82 -5.91 -29.78 9.82
CA ASN A 82 -4.74 -30.01 8.99
C ASN A 82 -4.56 -28.86 7.99
N ASN A 83 -3.31 -28.45 7.81
CA ASN A 83 -2.94 -27.32 6.99
C ASN A 83 -1.77 -27.71 6.07
N ASP A 84 -2.10 -28.32 4.94
CA ASP A 84 -1.11 -28.88 4.02
C ASP A 84 -0.49 -27.83 3.07
N GLN A 85 -0.80 -26.54 3.26
CA GLN A 85 -0.48 -25.46 2.32
C GLN A 85 0.75 -24.62 2.70
N ILE A 86 1.48 -24.98 3.77
CA ILE A 86 2.65 -24.21 4.22
C ILE A 86 3.88 -24.65 3.42
N GLY A 87 4.04 -24.07 2.22
CA GLY A 87 5.25 -24.20 1.41
C GLY A 87 6.29 -23.10 1.68
N GLU A 88 7.51 -23.27 1.20
CA GLU A 88 8.63 -22.33 1.42
C GLU A 88 8.36 -20.90 0.89
N LYS A 89 7.54 -20.78 -0.16
CA LYS A 89 7.11 -19.47 -0.70
C LYS A 89 6.24 -18.67 0.27
N VAL A 90 5.41 -19.35 1.06
CA VAL A 90 4.51 -18.76 2.07
C VAL A 90 5.30 -18.22 3.28
N LEU A 91 6.52 -18.72 3.51
CA LEU A 91 7.35 -18.24 4.62
C LEU A 91 7.79 -16.78 4.43
N ASN A 92 7.98 -16.36 3.19
CA ASN A 92 8.47 -15.01 2.87
C ASN A 92 7.35 -14.02 2.52
N ASP A 93 6.17 -14.49 2.11
CA ASP A 93 5.01 -13.64 1.85
C ASP A 93 4.04 -13.61 3.04
N ASP A 94 3.98 -12.46 3.71
CA ASP A 94 3.10 -12.25 4.86
C ASP A 94 1.62 -12.24 4.48
N PHE A 95 1.24 -11.73 3.31
CA PHE A 95 -0.15 -11.66 2.91
C PHE A 95 -0.72 -13.05 2.62
N GLU A 96 0.04 -13.88 1.90
CA GLU A 96 -0.37 -15.26 1.63
C GLU A 96 -0.45 -16.09 2.92
N ARG A 97 0.50 -15.88 3.83
CA ARG A 97 0.54 -16.54 5.13
C ARG A 97 -0.65 -16.15 6.01
N GLU A 98 -0.98 -14.87 6.12
CA GLU A 98 -2.14 -14.39 6.89
C GLU A 98 -3.45 -14.95 6.34
N ILE A 99 -3.58 -15.09 5.01
CA ILE A 99 -4.75 -15.72 4.39
C ILE A 99 -4.86 -17.21 4.78
N ILE A 100 -3.75 -17.92 4.87
CA ILE A 100 -3.75 -19.34 5.28
C ILE A 100 -4.15 -19.48 6.75
N PHE A 101 -3.61 -18.64 7.63
CA PHE A 101 -4.00 -18.62 9.05
C PHE A 101 -5.48 -18.29 9.23
N TYR A 102 -5.97 -17.30 8.48
CA TYR A 102 -7.38 -16.95 8.46
C TYR A 102 -8.26 -18.14 8.05
N LYS A 103 -7.93 -18.82 6.95
CA LYS A 103 -8.66 -20.00 6.47
C LYS A 103 -8.62 -21.17 7.45
N GLN A 104 -7.49 -21.37 8.14
CA GLN A 104 -7.38 -22.40 9.17
C GLN A 104 -8.30 -22.12 10.34
N ALA A 105 -8.30 -20.88 10.84
CA ALA A 105 -9.18 -20.45 11.92
C ALA A 105 -10.66 -20.56 11.51
N GLU A 106 -11.01 -20.16 10.29
CA GLU A 106 -12.37 -20.27 9.75
C GLU A 106 -12.85 -21.73 9.75
N LYS A 107 -12.05 -22.67 9.23
CA LYS A 107 -12.38 -24.10 9.23
C LYS A 107 -12.53 -24.65 10.65
N ALA A 108 -11.64 -24.27 11.57
CA ALA A 108 -11.70 -24.70 12.95
C ALA A 108 -13.00 -24.21 13.63
N VAL A 109 -13.38 -22.96 13.39
CA VAL A 109 -14.64 -22.38 13.87
C VAL A 109 -15.84 -23.12 13.29
N GLN A 110 -15.85 -23.45 12.00
CA GLN A 110 -16.96 -24.21 11.38
C GLN A 110 -17.17 -25.58 12.06
N VAL A 111 -16.09 -26.30 12.35
CA VAL A 111 -16.15 -27.57 13.08
C VAL A 111 -16.63 -27.35 14.52
N ALA A 112 -16.06 -26.38 15.22
CA ALA A 112 -16.42 -26.08 16.61
C ALA A 112 -17.90 -25.69 16.76
N VAL A 113 -18.39 -24.80 15.90
CA VAL A 113 -19.77 -24.30 15.90
C VAL A 113 -20.77 -25.44 15.66
N SER A 114 -20.43 -26.38 14.78
CA SER A 114 -21.28 -27.54 14.51
C SER A 114 -21.42 -28.43 15.74
N ARG A 115 -20.30 -28.78 16.38
CA ARG A 115 -20.29 -29.58 17.62
C ARG A 115 -20.97 -28.87 18.80
N LEU A 116 -20.76 -27.56 18.97
CA LEU A 116 -21.39 -26.77 20.03
C LEU A 116 -22.92 -26.70 19.86
N ARG A 117 -23.41 -26.64 18.62
CA ARG A 117 -24.84 -26.66 18.31
C ARG A 117 -25.48 -28.01 18.65
N GLU A 118 -24.81 -29.11 18.34
CA GLU A 118 -25.25 -30.46 18.71
C GLU A 118 -25.39 -30.63 20.23
N MET A 119 -24.48 -30.02 21.00
CA MET A 119 -24.53 -30.02 22.47
C MET A 119 -25.52 -28.98 23.05
N GLY A 120 -26.22 -28.21 22.21
CA GLY A 120 -27.23 -27.22 22.65
C GLY A 120 -26.64 -25.97 23.32
N VAL A 121 -25.36 -25.66 23.12
CA VAL A 121 -24.70 -24.50 23.73
C VAL A 121 -24.99 -23.24 22.92
N LYS A 122 -25.27 -22.12 23.60
CA LYS A 122 -25.49 -20.81 22.97
C LYS A 122 -24.14 -20.20 22.54
N ILE A 123 -23.96 -19.99 21.24
CA ILE A 123 -22.66 -19.56 20.66
C ILE A 123 -22.60 -18.05 20.42
N SER A 124 -23.72 -17.42 20.04
CA SER A 124 -23.73 -16.00 19.66
C SER A 124 -23.86 -15.09 20.88
N ARG A 125 -23.02 -14.05 20.95
CA ARG A 125 -23.11 -12.98 21.94
C ARG A 125 -24.25 -12.02 21.57
N PRO A 126 -25.31 -11.89 22.39
CA PRO A 126 -26.36 -10.90 22.16
C PRO A 126 -25.82 -9.47 22.23
N SER A 127 -26.40 -8.56 21.46
CA SER A 127 -26.02 -7.14 21.45
C SER A 127 -26.30 -6.42 22.78
N ASP A 128 -27.27 -6.93 23.55
CA ASP A 128 -27.70 -6.38 24.84
C ASP A 128 -26.91 -6.95 26.04
N TYR A 129 -25.93 -7.84 25.78
CA TYR A 129 -25.09 -8.41 26.82
C TYR A 129 -23.82 -7.58 27.04
N TYR A 130 -23.88 -6.66 28.00
CA TYR A 130 -22.77 -5.78 28.39
C TYR A 130 -21.89 -6.47 29.45
N ALA A 131 -20.74 -6.96 29.01
CA ALA A 131 -19.68 -7.51 29.84
C ALA A 131 -18.34 -6.86 29.43
N GLU A 132 -17.34 -6.97 30.29
CA GLU A 132 -16.01 -6.46 29.98
C GLU A 132 -15.43 -7.16 28.74
N MET A 133 -14.96 -6.36 27.79
CA MET A 133 -14.35 -6.82 26.54
C MET A 133 -12.84 -6.64 26.62
N VAL A 134 -12.08 -7.44 25.85
CA VAL A 134 -10.60 -7.38 25.79
C VAL A 134 -10.07 -5.97 25.51
N LYS A 135 -10.82 -5.15 24.76
CA LYS A 135 -10.48 -3.76 24.45
C LYS A 135 -11.58 -2.83 24.92
N SER A 136 -11.20 -1.68 25.46
CA SER A 136 -12.16 -0.65 25.90
C SER A 136 -12.89 0.00 24.72
N ASP A 137 -14.10 0.50 24.97
CA ASP A 137 -14.91 1.17 23.96
C ASP A 137 -14.26 2.46 23.46
N GLU A 138 -13.55 3.19 24.33
CA GLU A 138 -12.76 4.37 23.95
C GLU A 138 -11.69 4.03 22.92
N HIS A 139 -10.99 2.89 23.11
CA HIS A 139 -10.00 2.42 22.15
C HIS A 139 -10.66 2.05 20.82
N MET A 140 -11.82 1.37 20.86
CA MET A 140 -12.56 1.02 19.64
C MET A 140 -13.13 2.24 18.91
N GLN A 141 -13.53 3.30 19.62
CA GLN A 141 -13.92 4.57 18.99
C GLN A 141 -12.76 5.22 18.24
N LYS A 142 -11.55 5.21 18.80
CA LYS A 142 -10.34 5.71 18.11
C LYS A 142 -10.05 4.92 16.83
N ILE A 143 -10.19 3.59 16.88
CA ILE A 143 -10.04 2.75 15.68
C ILE A 143 -11.09 3.11 14.62
N ARG A 144 -12.37 3.22 15.01
CA ARG A 144 -13.47 3.59 14.10
C ARG A 144 -13.24 4.95 13.45
N GLN A 145 -12.80 5.94 14.22
CA GLN A 145 -12.46 7.26 13.71
C GLN A 145 -11.35 7.17 12.65
N ARG A 146 -10.26 6.44 12.94
CA ARG A 146 -9.16 6.27 11.99
C ARG A 146 -9.60 5.56 10.70
N MET A 147 -10.46 4.54 10.80
CA MET A 147 -11.01 3.86 9.63
C MET A 147 -11.84 4.79 8.76
N ALA A 148 -12.69 5.63 9.37
CA ALA A 148 -13.48 6.63 8.66
C ALA A 148 -12.59 7.69 7.97
N GLU A 149 -11.53 8.14 8.64
CA GLU A 149 -10.55 9.08 8.06
C GLU A 149 -9.82 8.47 6.86
N VAL A 150 -9.40 7.20 6.94
CA VAL A 150 -8.78 6.48 5.83
C VAL A 150 -9.74 6.36 4.65
N GLU A 151 -11.00 5.99 4.90
CA GLU A 151 -12.00 5.88 3.85
C GLU A 151 -12.31 7.24 3.19
N GLU A 152 -12.46 8.30 3.98
CA GLU A 152 -12.67 9.65 3.47
C GLU A 152 -11.48 10.13 2.63
N SER A 153 -10.25 9.81 3.05
CA SER A 153 -9.04 10.13 2.28
C SER A 153 -9.03 9.43 0.92
N LYS A 154 -9.44 8.16 0.86
CA LYS A 154 -9.53 7.39 -0.39
C LYS A 154 -10.59 7.97 -1.31
N ARG A 155 -11.78 8.28 -0.79
CA ARG A 155 -12.87 8.93 -1.56
C ARG A 155 -12.45 10.29 -2.11
N LYS A 156 -11.71 11.08 -1.33
CA LYS A 156 -11.16 12.37 -1.80
C LYS A 156 -10.17 12.18 -2.95
N LEU A 157 -9.27 11.20 -2.86
CA LEU A 157 -8.31 10.91 -3.93
C LEU A 157 -9.01 10.46 -5.22
N GLU A 158 -10.02 9.60 -5.11
CA GLU A 158 -10.84 9.15 -6.24
C GLU A 158 -11.62 10.32 -6.88
N ALA A 159 -12.23 11.19 -6.06
CA ALA A 159 -12.91 12.39 -6.55
C ALA A 159 -11.95 13.34 -7.28
N ILE A 160 -10.75 13.56 -6.73
CA ILE A 160 -9.72 14.38 -7.38
C ILE A 160 -9.30 13.78 -8.73
N ARG A 161 -9.14 12.45 -8.80
CA ARG A 161 -8.83 11.75 -10.04
C ARG A 161 -9.92 11.95 -11.10
N ARG A 162 -11.19 11.77 -10.74
CA ARG A 162 -12.35 12.02 -11.62
C ARG A 162 -12.38 13.46 -12.14
N ILE A 163 -12.25 14.45 -11.25
CA ILE A 163 -12.22 15.88 -11.64
C ILE A 163 -11.08 16.19 -12.61
N ARG A 164 -9.91 15.55 -12.44
CA ARG A 164 -8.77 15.73 -13.36
C ARG A 164 -9.05 15.13 -14.74
N GLU A 165 -9.68 13.96 -14.80
CA GLU A 165 -10.05 13.28 -16.04
C GLU A 165 -11.13 14.08 -16.80
N GLU A 166 -12.15 14.56 -16.10
CA GLU A 166 -13.19 15.45 -16.66
C GLU A 166 -12.59 16.73 -17.23
N LYS A 167 -11.67 17.40 -16.51
CA LYS A 167 -10.98 18.60 -17.01
C LYS A 167 -10.14 18.33 -18.26
N LYS A 168 -9.42 17.20 -18.30
CA LYS A 168 -8.66 16.78 -19.49
C LYS A 168 -9.58 16.53 -20.67
N PHE A 169 -10.72 15.87 -20.45
CA PHE A 169 -11.70 15.62 -21.49
C PHE A 169 -12.34 16.91 -21.99
N ALA A 170 -12.75 17.80 -21.08
CA ALA A 170 -13.31 19.10 -21.42
C ALA A 170 -12.36 19.94 -22.29
N ALA A 171 -11.06 19.96 -21.96
CA ALA A 171 -10.04 20.65 -22.75
C ALA A 171 -9.89 20.05 -24.17
N LYS A 172 -9.91 18.71 -24.29
CA LYS A 172 -9.87 18.02 -25.59
C LYS A 172 -11.11 18.32 -26.43
N VAL A 173 -12.30 18.29 -25.81
CA VAL A 173 -13.57 18.61 -26.48
C VAL A 173 -13.56 20.05 -26.97
N GLN A 174 -13.14 21.01 -26.15
CA GLN A 174 -13.02 22.41 -26.55
C GLN A 174 -12.08 22.59 -27.74
N LYS A 175 -10.91 21.93 -27.73
CA LYS A 175 -9.96 21.97 -28.87
C LYS A 175 -10.58 21.38 -30.14
N LYS A 176 -11.23 20.21 -30.05
CA LYS A 176 -11.88 19.54 -31.18
C LYS A 176 -13.03 20.37 -31.76
N VAL A 177 -13.83 21.02 -30.90
CA VAL A 177 -14.90 21.92 -31.32
C VAL A 177 -14.34 23.15 -32.04
N MET A 178 -13.26 23.75 -31.52
CA MET A 178 -12.61 24.90 -32.17
C MET A 178 -11.98 24.54 -33.52
N GLU A 179 -11.32 23.39 -33.61
CA GLU A 179 -10.74 22.87 -34.86
C GLU A 179 -11.84 22.59 -35.89
N ARG A 180 -12.95 21.95 -35.50
CA ARG A 180 -14.11 21.74 -36.35
C ARG A 180 -14.67 23.06 -36.88
N LYS A 181 -14.88 24.05 -36.00
CA LYS A 181 -15.34 25.40 -36.40
C LYS A 181 -14.38 26.09 -37.36
N GLN A 182 -13.06 25.96 -37.16
CA GLN A 182 -12.07 26.52 -38.07
C GLN A 182 -12.05 25.79 -39.42
N GLY A 183 -12.19 24.47 -39.43
CA GLY A 183 -12.32 23.65 -40.63
C GLY A 183 -13.56 24.04 -41.44
N GLU A 184 -14.72 24.12 -40.80
CA GLU A 184 -15.97 24.58 -41.41
C GLU A 184 -15.83 26.00 -41.99
N LYS A 185 -15.19 26.93 -41.27
CA LYS A 185 -14.89 28.28 -41.79
C LYS A 185 -13.95 28.26 -42.99
N LYS A 186 -12.91 27.43 -42.99
CA LYS A 186 -11.98 27.30 -44.13
C LYS A 186 -12.70 26.77 -45.37
N ILE A 187 -13.51 25.72 -45.22
CA ILE A 187 -14.34 25.16 -46.28
C ILE A 187 -15.28 26.23 -46.85
N LEU A 188 -15.95 27.00 -45.97
CA LEU A 188 -16.83 28.08 -46.39
C LEU A 188 -16.09 29.19 -47.15
N VAL A 189 -14.93 29.65 -46.64
CA VAL A 189 -14.12 30.68 -47.30
C VAL A 189 -13.61 30.19 -48.66
N GLU A 190 -13.23 28.92 -48.77
CA GLU A 190 -12.81 28.32 -50.04
C GLU A 190 -13.97 28.25 -51.04
N ALA A 191 -15.17 27.85 -50.59
CA ALA A 191 -16.38 27.88 -51.41
C ALA A 191 -16.70 29.31 -51.90
N VAL A 192 -16.58 30.33 -51.03
CA VAL A 192 -16.79 31.75 -51.39
C VAL A 192 -15.76 32.22 -52.43
N LYS A 193 -14.48 31.84 -52.27
CA LYS A 193 -13.43 32.14 -53.25
C LYS A 193 -13.70 31.48 -54.60
N LYS A 194 -14.17 30.23 -54.62
CA LYS A 194 -14.55 29.50 -55.84
C LYS A 194 -15.77 30.13 -56.52
N HIS A 195 -16.78 30.55 -55.75
CA HIS A 195 -17.94 31.29 -56.26
C HIS A 195 -17.53 32.64 -56.88
N ARG A 196 -16.64 33.40 -56.23
CA ARG A 196 -16.09 34.66 -56.77
C ARG A 196 -15.35 34.46 -58.11
N LYS A 197 -14.82 33.26 -58.35
CA LYS A 197 -14.16 32.87 -59.61
C LYS A 197 -15.13 32.29 -60.66
N GLY A 198 -16.44 32.33 -60.42
CA GLY A 198 -17.47 31.97 -61.41
C GLY A 198 -18.07 30.56 -61.28
N VAL A 199 -17.62 29.74 -60.32
CA VAL A 199 -18.17 28.39 -60.11
C VAL A 199 -19.26 28.43 -59.03
N LYS A 200 -20.52 28.63 -59.45
CA LYS A 200 -21.67 28.86 -58.54
C LYS A 200 -22.16 27.62 -57.78
N SER A 201 -22.09 26.43 -58.39
CA SER A 201 -22.75 25.21 -57.92
C SER A 201 -22.29 24.70 -56.54
N HIS A 202 -21.03 24.93 -56.17
CA HIS A 202 -20.46 24.37 -54.92
C HIS A 202 -20.85 25.17 -53.67
N LEU A 203 -21.09 26.48 -53.81
CA LEU A 203 -21.46 27.35 -52.69
C LEU A 203 -22.95 27.19 -52.32
N ASP A 204 -23.82 27.06 -53.32
CA ASP A 204 -25.27 26.84 -53.12
C ASP A 204 -25.56 25.50 -52.44
N ALA A 205 -24.79 24.44 -52.75
CA ALA A 205 -24.93 23.13 -52.11
C ALA A 205 -24.61 23.17 -50.59
N ILE A 206 -23.57 23.92 -50.19
CA ILE A 206 -23.18 24.07 -48.78
C ILE A 206 -24.19 24.93 -48.01
N LEU A 207 -24.68 26.02 -48.62
CA LEU A 207 -25.69 26.90 -48.01
C LEU A 207 -27.06 26.22 -47.86
N ASN A 208 -27.49 25.41 -48.84
CA ASN A 208 -28.74 24.66 -48.75
C ASN A 208 -28.69 23.55 -47.69
N ASN A 209 -27.53 22.91 -47.48
CA ASN A 209 -27.36 21.93 -46.41
C ASN A 209 -27.32 22.61 -45.02
N ALA A 210 -26.71 23.79 -44.91
CA ALA A 210 -26.71 24.57 -43.66
C ALA A 210 -28.12 25.06 -43.26
N LYS A 211 -28.95 25.51 -44.22
CA LYS A 211 -30.35 25.88 -43.96
C LYS A 211 -31.18 24.70 -43.45
N ARG A 212 -31.04 23.52 -44.08
CA ARG A 212 -31.73 22.29 -43.62
C ARG A 212 -31.36 21.87 -42.19
N MET A 213 -30.12 22.05 -41.77
CA MET A 213 -29.70 21.76 -40.39
C MET A 213 -30.24 22.78 -39.38
N GLN A 214 -30.43 24.03 -39.78
CA GLN A 214 -30.96 25.10 -38.95
C GLN A 214 -32.48 24.99 -38.75
N ASP A 215 -33.20 24.57 -39.78
CA ASP A 215 -34.65 24.37 -39.72
C ASP A 215 -35.02 23.17 -38.83
N VAL A 216 -34.20 22.10 -38.83
CA VAL A 216 -34.38 20.93 -37.93
C VAL A 216 -34.06 21.26 -36.47
N GLU A 217 -33.14 22.19 -36.19
CA GLU A 217 -32.82 22.62 -34.82
C GLU A 217 -33.90 23.56 -34.25
N ILE A 218 -34.65 24.26 -35.10
CA ILE A 218 -35.78 25.13 -34.73
C ILE A 218 -37.08 24.33 -34.50
N GLU A 219 -37.28 23.20 -35.18
CA GLU A 219 -38.49 22.37 -34.99
C GLU A 219 -38.49 21.48 -33.72
N VAL A 220 -37.36 21.34 -33.01
CA VAL A 220 -37.29 20.53 -31.78
C VAL A 220 -37.48 21.34 -30.48
N GLU A 221 -37.52 22.68 -30.53
CA GLU A 221 -37.82 23.52 -29.35
C GLU A 221 -39.27 23.99 -29.29
N GLY A 222 -40.20 23.03 -29.38
CA GLY A 222 -41.60 23.18 -28.99
C GLY A 222 -41.87 22.73 -27.55
N SER A 223 -41.03 23.09 -26.58
CA SER A 223 -41.41 22.92 -25.16
C SER A 223 -40.97 24.10 -24.30
N GLN A 224 -41.98 24.73 -23.71
CA GLN A 224 -41.96 25.87 -22.81
C GLN A 224 -40.75 25.88 -21.85
N LYS A 225 -39.88 26.90 -21.97
CA LYS A 225 -39.13 27.40 -20.81
C LYS A 225 -39.03 28.92 -20.87
N GLY A 226 -39.89 29.54 -20.07
CA GLY A 226 -39.97 30.97 -19.89
C GLY A 226 -38.62 31.61 -19.54
N LYS A 227 -38.38 32.76 -20.16
CA LYS A 227 -37.30 33.70 -19.85
C LYS A 227 -37.36 34.12 -18.37
N MET A 228 -36.61 33.45 -17.49
CA MET A 228 -36.27 33.99 -16.17
C MET A 228 -34.94 34.76 -16.25
N ARG A 229 -34.87 35.79 -17.10
CA ARG A 229 -33.79 36.80 -17.06
C ARG A 229 -34.19 37.89 -16.08
N GLY A 230 -34.03 37.65 -14.79
CA GLY A 230 -34.49 38.64 -13.82
C GLY A 230 -34.20 38.39 -12.34
N ARG A 231 -33.16 37.65 -11.95
CA ARG A 231 -32.93 37.45 -10.51
C ARG A 231 -31.49 37.07 -10.15
N ASN A 232 -30.58 38.05 -10.10
CA ASN A 232 -29.41 37.94 -9.21
C ASN A 232 -28.63 39.24 -8.92
N LYS A 233 -29.28 40.41 -8.84
CA LYS A 233 -28.64 41.60 -8.21
C LYS A 233 -28.51 41.46 -6.68
N LYS A 234 -29.34 40.62 -6.03
CA LYS A 234 -29.35 40.42 -4.57
C LYS A 234 -28.14 39.61 -4.07
N SER A 235 -27.68 38.56 -4.76
CA SER A 235 -26.51 37.77 -4.29
C SER A 235 -25.20 38.56 -4.32
N ARG A 236 -25.04 39.46 -5.32
CA ARG A 236 -23.90 40.39 -5.41
C ARG A 236 -23.88 41.41 -4.27
N ARG A 237 -25.04 41.82 -3.75
CA ARG A 237 -25.14 42.73 -2.59
C ARG A 237 -24.82 41.99 -1.29
N VAL A 238 -25.39 40.80 -1.09
CA VAL A 238 -25.09 39.93 0.07
C VAL A 238 -23.59 39.58 0.17
N ALA A 239 -22.91 39.32 -0.95
CA ALA A 239 -21.47 39.05 -0.95
C ALA A 239 -20.64 40.30 -0.61
N ARG A 240 -21.08 41.50 -1.03
CA ARG A 240 -20.45 42.77 -0.68
C ARG A 240 -20.71 43.15 0.77
N ASP A 241 -21.91 42.92 1.28
CA ASP A 241 -22.25 43.19 2.68
C ASP A 241 -21.48 42.24 3.63
N LYS A 242 -21.23 40.99 3.23
CA LYS A 242 -20.33 40.08 3.98
C LYS A 242 -18.88 40.54 3.98
N LYS A 243 -18.39 41.11 2.87
CA LYS A 243 -17.00 41.58 2.73
C LYS A 243 -16.78 42.95 3.40
N PHE A 244 -17.74 43.85 3.26
CA PHE A 244 -17.61 45.27 3.62
C PHE A 244 -18.48 45.71 4.80
N GLY A 245 -19.43 44.88 5.25
CA GLY A 245 -20.36 45.22 6.33
C GLY A 245 -21.43 46.24 5.91
N PHE A 246 -22.54 46.30 6.63
CA PHE A 246 -23.61 47.27 6.43
C PHE A 246 -23.24 48.59 7.15
N GLY A 247 -22.62 49.53 6.44
CA GLY A 247 -22.62 50.96 6.79
C GLY A 247 -22.17 51.41 8.20
N GLY A 248 -21.45 50.59 8.98
CA GLY A 248 -21.01 50.92 10.34
C GLY A 248 -19.48 50.95 10.48
N GLN A 249 -18.97 51.88 11.29
CA GLN A 249 -17.53 52.06 11.55
C GLN A 249 -16.85 50.74 11.91
N LYS A 250 -16.00 50.22 11.01
CA LYS A 250 -15.09 49.11 11.30
C LYS A 250 -13.94 49.57 12.21
N LYS A 251 -14.27 49.93 13.45
CA LYS A 251 -13.27 50.12 14.50
C LYS A 251 -12.61 48.75 14.71
N ARG A 252 -11.42 48.57 14.13
CA ARG A 252 -10.46 47.44 14.31
C ARG A 252 -10.36 46.40 13.18
N SER A 253 -11.13 46.44 12.10
CA SER A 253 -10.92 45.48 10.97
C SER A 253 -9.68 45.76 10.12
N LYS A 254 -8.98 46.86 10.41
CA LYS A 254 -7.70 47.25 9.79
C LYS A 254 -6.51 47.02 10.74
N LYS A 255 -6.72 46.38 11.90
CA LYS A 255 -5.61 45.98 12.77
C LYS A 255 -4.99 44.71 12.19
N ASN A 256 -3.66 44.66 12.15
CA ASN A 256 -2.93 43.46 11.81
C ASN A 256 -3.09 42.47 12.96
N ASP A 257 -3.85 41.40 12.73
CA ASP A 257 -3.86 40.25 13.62
C ASP A 257 -2.70 39.32 13.24
N LYS A 258 -2.26 38.44 14.15
CA LYS A 258 -1.15 37.50 13.92
C LYS A 258 -1.30 36.71 12.61
N ASN A 259 -2.56 36.43 12.20
CA ASN A 259 -2.90 35.75 10.96
C ASN A 259 -2.62 36.59 9.69
N SER A 260 -2.63 37.92 9.77
CA SER A 260 -2.33 38.82 8.64
C SER A 260 -0.83 38.93 8.36
N PHE A 261 0.02 38.72 9.37
CA PHE A 261 1.49 38.72 9.20
C PHE A 261 1.98 37.49 8.42
N GLU A 262 1.34 36.34 8.62
CA GLU A 262 1.71 35.09 7.94
C GLU A 262 1.33 35.06 6.44
N GLU A 263 0.38 35.89 5.99
CA GLU A 263 -0.05 35.94 4.59
C GLU A 263 0.94 36.64 3.65
N ILE A 264 1.67 37.66 4.14
CA ILE A 264 2.58 38.47 3.30
C ILE A 264 3.94 37.78 3.10
N VAL A 265 4.38 36.99 4.09
CA VAL A 265 5.74 36.41 4.10
C VAL A 265 5.88 35.18 3.20
N THR A 266 4.79 34.56 2.72
CA THR A 266 4.90 33.43 1.78
C THR A 266 3.95 33.50 0.59
N PRO A 267 4.46 33.72 -0.65
CA PRO A 267 3.65 33.57 -1.85
C PRO A 267 3.30 32.09 -2.01
N GLY A 268 2.04 31.72 -1.72
CA GLY A 268 1.55 30.34 -1.75
C GLY A 268 0.73 29.87 -0.53
N SER A 269 0.52 30.74 0.47
CA SER A 269 -0.18 30.42 1.72
C SER A 269 -1.67 30.02 1.56
N LEU A 270 -2.36 30.41 0.48
CA LEU A 270 -3.69 29.91 0.15
C LEU A 270 -3.73 28.38 -0.09
N ALA A 271 -2.62 27.78 -0.56
CA ALA A 271 -2.50 26.33 -0.74
C ALA A 271 -2.21 25.59 0.58
N ARG A 272 -1.62 26.26 1.58
CA ARG A 272 -1.37 25.69 2.92
C ARG A 272 -2.59 25.70 3.82
N LYS A 273 -3.55 26.62 3.65
CA LYS A 273 -4.83 26.57 4.38
C LYS A 273 -5.69 25.33 4.02
N LEU A 274 -5.41 24.69 2.89
CA LEU A 274 -6.00 23.42 2.47
C LEU A 274 -5.17 22.18 2.86
N LYS A 275 -3.94 22.36 3.36
CA LYS A 275 -3.02 21.29 3.75
C LYS A 275 -2.34 21.64 5.08
N GLY A 276 -2.88 21.12 6.18
CA GLY A 276 -2.13 20.99 7.44
C GLY A 276 -2.80 21.61 8.66
N ARG A 277 -3.69 20.85 9.31
CA ARG A 277 -3.86 20.92 10.76
C ARG A 277 -3.76 19.51 11.31
N HIS A 278 -2.54 19.04 11.47
CA HIS A 278 -2.03 18.00 12.38
C HIS A 278 -0.58 18.42 12.61
N SER A 279 0.03 18.48 13.78
CA SER A 279 -0.31 18.18 15.17
C SER A 279 1.01 18.41 15.92
N GLY A 280 1.00 18.89 17.17
CA GLY A 280 2.18 18.67 18.02
C GLY A 280 2.38 19.61 19.20
N ALA A 281 2.43 18.99 20.38
CA ALA A 281 3.17 19.37 21.58
C ALA A 281 2.54 20.36 22.57
N ASN A 282 1.98 19.78 23.64
CA ASN A 282 2.32 20.02 25.04
C ASN A 282 2.76 21.43 25.44
N MET A 283 1.92 22.12 26.20
CA MET A 283 2.39 22.81 27.41
C MET A 283 1.30 22.76 28.49
N LEU A 284 1.71 22.17 29.62
CA LEU A 284 1.17 22.31 30.96
C LEU A 284 0.58 23.71 31.19
N LYS A 285 -0.65 23.79 31.71
CA LYS A 285 -1.13 24.98 32.41
C LYS A 285 -1.80 24.58 33.71
N ASN A 286 -1.11 24.98 34.78
CA ASN A 286 -1.59 25.02 36.14
C ASN A 286 -2.93 25.76 36.23
N ASP A 287 -3.92 25.11 36.82
CA ASP A 287 -5.17 25.75 37.23
C ASP A 287 -4.93 26.58 38.49
N ALA A 288 -4.74 27.89 38.31
CA ALA A 288 -4.84 28.87 39.38
C ALA A 288 -6.32 29.06 39.75
N LYS A 289 -6.71 28.58 40.94
CA LYS A 289 -8.02 28.84 41.55
C LYS A 289 -8.26 30.35 41.74
N PRO A 290 -9.47 30.88 41.48
CA PRO A 290 -9.82 32.23 41.92
C PRO A 290 -10.10 32.23 43.43
N ARG A 291 -9.38 33.07 44.18
CA ARG A 291 -9.66 33.39 45.59
C ARG A 291 -11.08 33.96 45.71
N LYS A 292 -11.95 33.29 46.47
CA LYS A 292 -13.21 33.87 46.98
C LYS A 292 -12.87 34.99 47.96
N LYS A 293 -13.41 36.18 47.72
CA LYS A 293 -13.50 37.25 48.72
C LYS A 293 -14.50 36.81 49.79
N LYS A 294 -14.08 36.85 51.05
CA LYS A 294 -14.93 37.30 52.17
C LYS A 294 -14.50 38.73 52.47
#